data_AF-A0A835VVU4-F1
#
_entry.id   AF-A0A835VVU4-F1
#
_cell.length_a   1.000
_cell.length_b   1.000
_cell.length_c   1.000
_cell.angle_alpha   90.00
_cell.angle_beta   90.00
_cell.angle_gamma   90.00
#
_symmetry.space_group_name_H-M   'P 1'
#
loop_
_entity.id
_entity.type
_entity.pdbx_description
1 polymer ?
#
loop_
_entity_poly.entity_id
_entity_poly.type
_entity_poly.pdbx_seq_one_letter_code
_entity_poly.pdbx_strand_id
1 'polypeptide(L)'
;MAGVAAWSLARKDIKTLINSAQDFHDQTAVGWEDEEDIEELRTTTGKLASSSKAALDLSRRIEATYGDTIADLQAFKDTTIFSAKYRDHVSAFEDMVFVHMALPETMEPKVAAAVATKDSVLSSLSTFTRMAARRDDPAAAAFVRSFSCVSQAWDDAVKGAGLSLEDYAALRAFKDKSNASFHAADEPQQALLVLESNSPVPEDVQPYKEPLIALLRILSRP
;
A
#
# COMPACT_ATOMS: atom_id res chain seq x y z
N MET A 1 14.51 -4.06 5.63
CA MET A 1 14.08 -3.77 7.02
C MET A 1 15.17 -3.13 7.91
N ALA A 2 16.46 -3.09 7.50
CA ALA A 2 17.55 -2.59 8.35
C ALA A 2 17.55 -1.07 8.63
N GLY A 3 17.03 -0.22 7.73
CA GLY A 3 17.06 1.24 7.88
C GLY A 3 16.10 1.81 8.92
N VAL A 4 14.94 1.17 9.13
CA VAL A 4 13.89 1.63 10.08
C VAL A 4 14.29 1.34 11.53
N ALA A 5 14.90 0.18 11.76
CA ALA A 5 15.47 -0.17 13.06
C ALA A 5 16.62 0.78 13.40
N ALA A 6 17.52 1.06 12.46
CA ALA A 6 18.66 1.95 12.67
C ALA A 6 18.25 3.40 13.04
N TRP A 7 17.20 3.94 12.41
CA TRP A 7 16.73 5.31 12.69
C TRP A 7 15.91 5.41 13.98
N SER A 8 15.08 4.41 14.28
CA SER A 8 14.38 4.32 15.56
C SER A 8 15.35 4.15 16.73
N LEU A 9 16.45 3.40 16.53
CA LEU A 9 17.52 3.24 17.51
C LEU A 9 18.24 4.58 17.71
N ALA A 10 18.64 5.22 16.60
CA ALA A 10 19.31 6.53 16.64
C ALA A 10 18.48 7.60 17.37
N ARG A 11 17.15 7.65 17.15
CA ARG A 11 16.26 8.59 17.84
C ARG A 11 16.17 8.32 19.35
N LYS A 12 16.22 7.05 19.75
CA LYS A 12 16.18 6.63 21.15
C LYS A 12 17.51 6.93 21.85
N ASP A 13 18.63 6.72 21.16
CA ASP A 13 19.97 7.01 21.66
C ASP A 13 20.21 8.52 21.81
N ILE A 14 19.73 9.33 20.87
CA ILE A 14 19.81 10.80 20.95
C ILE A 14 19.00 11.33 22.14
N LYS A 15 17.77 10.84 22.37
CA LYS A 15 16.99 11.24 23.56
C LYS A 15 17.66 10.84 24.87
N THR A 16 18.30 9.67 24.90
CA THR A 16 19.01 9.17 26.09
C THR A 16 20.26 10.01 26.37
N LEU A 17 21.00 10.41 25.33
CA LEU A 17 22.14 11.33 25.42
C LEU A 17 21.72 12.72 25.90
N ILE A 18 20.59 13.26 25.41
CA ILE A 18 20.07 14.56 25.85
C ILE A 18 19.71 14.53 27.33
N ASN A 19 18.98 13.51 27.78
CA ASN A 19 18.61 13.39 29.20
C ASN A 19 19.84 13.19 30.10
N SER A 20 20.83 12.41 29.66
CA SER A 20 22.07 12.20 30.42
C SER A 20 22.92 13.48 30.52
N ALA A 21 22.93 14.31 29.47
CA ALA A 21 23.62 15.60 29.49
C ALA A 21 22.93 16.61 30.43
N GLN A 22 21.61 16.53 30.55
CA GLN A 22 20.82 17.36 31.45
C GLN A 22 21.00 16.94 32.91
N ASP A 23 20.98 15.63 33.20
CA ASP A 23 21.28 15.08 34.53
C ASP A 23 22.72 15.41 34.98
N PHE A 24 23.69 15.41 34.05
CA PHE A 24 25.08 15.79 34.35
C PHE A 24 25.20 17.28 34.71
N HIS A 25 24.51 18.16 33.98
CA HIS A 25 24.47 19.59 34.26
C HIS A 25 23.87 19.88 35.65
N ASP A 26 22.83 19.15 36.04
CA ASP A 26 22.17 19.31 37.34
C ASP A 26 23.00 18.74 38.50
N GLN A 27 23.84 17.71 38.26
CA GLN A 27 24.75 17.14 39.26
C GLN A 27 26.01 17.97 39.50
N THR A 28 26.51 18.71 38.50
CA THR A 28 27.72 19.55 38.64
C THR A 28 27.53 20.83 39.46
N ALA A 29 26.32 21.12 39.94
CA ALA A 29 26.01 22.33 40.73
C ALA A 29 26.39 22.24 42.23
N VAL A 30 27.00 21.13 42.69
CA VAL A 30 27.33 20.92 44.11
C VAL A 30 28.85 20.80 44.32
N GLY A 31 29.43 21.88 44.85
CA GLY A 31 30.64 21.89 45.69
C GLY A 31 31.99 21.56 45.03
N TRP A 32 32.65 22.56 44.46
CA TRP A 32 34.08 22.52 44.13
C TRP A 32 34.72 23.83 44.59
N GLU A 33 35.85 23.76 45.31
CA GLU A 33 36.52 24.90 45.96
C GLU A 33 37.78 25.39 45.21
N ASP A 34 38.08 24.85 44.02
CA ASP A 34 39.21 25.30 43.21
C ASP A 34 38.74 26.07 41.96
N GLU A 35 38.98 27.39 41.94
CA GLU A 35 38.51 28.34 40.92
C GLU A 35 39.05 28.06 39.50
N GLU A 36 40.21 27.41 39.38
CA GLU A 36 40.86 27.14 38.09
C GLU A 36 40.21 25.94 37.36
N ASP A 37 39.86 24.88 38.10
CA ASP A 37 39.13 23.71 37.59
C ASP A 37 37.68 24.05 37.22
N ILE A 38 37.07 25.02 37.93
CA ILE A 38 35.70 25.49 37.66
C ILE A 38 35.62 26.25 36.33
N GLU A 39 36.66 27.01 35.96
CA GLU A 39 36.64 27.80 34.72
C GLU A 39 36.95 26.93 33.48
N GLU A 40 37.79 25.90 33.63
CA GLU A 40 37.99 24.88 32.59
C GLU A 40 36.71 24.01 32.40
N LEU A 41 36.03 23.65 33.49
CA LEU A 41 34.72 23.00 33.44
C LEU A 41 33.65 23.91 32.82
N ARG A 42 33.59 25.21 33.14
CA ARG A 42 32.65 26.14 32.50
C ARG A 42 32.88 26.28 31.01
N THR A 43 34.14 26.38 30.58
CA THR A 43 34.47 26.51 29.15
C THR A 43 34.20 25.23 28.38
N THR A 44 34.47 24.05 28.95
CA THR A 44 34.12 22.75 28.33
C THR A 44 32.61 22.53 28.30
N THR A 45 31.89 22.83 29.38
CA THR A 45 30.42 22.73 29.45
C THR A 45 29.74 23.71 28.49
N GLY A 46 30.27 24.93 28.34
CA GLY A 46 29.80 25.91 27.35
C GLY A 46 30.04 25.48 25.90
N LYS A 47 31.15 24.80 25.61
CA LYS A 47 31.42 24.20 24.29
C LYS A 47 30.47 23.02 24.01
N LEU A 48 30.22 22.17 24.99
CA LEU A 48 29.24 21.07 24.90
C LEU A 48 27.80 21.59 24.71
N ALA A 49 27.41 22.63 25.44
CA ALA A 49 26.10 23.26 25.29
C ALA A 49 25.94 23.94 23.93
N SER A 50 26.97 24.62 23.41
CA SER A 50 26.92 25.23 22.07
C SER A 50 26.92 24.18 20.96
N SER A 51 27.66 23.08 21.12
CA SER A 51 27.64 21.93 20.21
C SER A 51 26.28 21.22 20.22
N SER A 52 25.69 21.02 21.41
CA SER A 52 24.34 20.46 21.58
C SER A 52 23.27 21.35 20.94
N LYS A 53 23.35 22.67 21.15
CA LYS A 53 22.45 23.64 20.51
C LYS A 53 22.60 23.63 18.99
N ALA A 54 23.82 23.56 18.47
CA ALA A 54 24.07 23.45 17.03
C ALA A 54 23.52 22.13 16.45
N ALA A 55 23.63 21.02 17.18
CA ALA A 55 23.07 19.72 16.78
C ALA A 55 21.53 19.73 16.79
N LEU A 56 20.90 20.40 17.77
CA LEU A 56 19.46 20.60 17.83
C LEU A 56 18.97 21.50 16.69
N ASP A 57 19.67 22.60 16.39
CA ASP A 57 19.33 23.49 15.29
C ASP A 57 19.52 22.82 13.93
N LEU A 58 20.54 21.97 13.77
CA LEU A 58 20.72 21.14 12.59
C LEU A 58 19.60 20.10 12.45
N SER A 59 19.22 19.42 13.53
CA SER A 59 18.10 18.46 13.52
C SER A 59 16.78 19.13 13.15
N ARG A 60 16.50 20.31 13.74
CA ARG A 60 15.32 21.12 13.43
C ARG A 60 15.31 21.58 11.97
N ARG A 61 16.47 21.94 11.42
CA ARG A 61 16.61 22.28 9.99
C ARG A 61 16.38 21.08 9.09
N ILE A 62 16.92 19.91 9.43
CA ILE A 62 16.70 18.67 8.66
C ILE A 62 15.21 18.31 8.68
N GLU A 63 14.54 18.36 9.83
CA GLU A 63 13.11 18.09 9.96
C GLU A 63 12.26 19.12 9.20
N ALA A 64 12.60 20.41 9.28
CA ALA A 64 11.90 21.45 8.52
C ALA A 64 12.12 21.36 7.01
N THR A 65 13.24 20.79 6.56
CA THR A 65 13.59 20.70 5.13
C THR A 65 13.12 19.40 4.50
N TYR A 66 13.18 18.29 5.25
CA TYR A 66 12.98 16.94 4.73
C TYR A 66 11.92 16.13 5.46
N GLY A 67 11.36 16.63 6.58
CA GLY A 67 10.36 15.92 7.37
C GLY A 67 9.14 15.51 6.54
N ASP A 68 8.58 16.45 5.78
CA ASP A 68 7.43 16.21 4.91
C ASP A 68 7.78 15.18 3.81
N THR A 69 8.93 15.32 3.15
CA THR A 69 9.37 14.37 2.11
C THR A 69 9.59 12.96 2.67
N ILE A 70 10.13 12.85 3.88
CA ILE A 70 10.31 11.55 4.56
C ILE A 70 8.96 10.92 4.86
N ALA A 71 8.00 11.72 5.37
CA ALA A 71 6.64 11.27 5.63
C ALA A 71 5.93 10.80 4.35
N ASP A 72 6.04 11.56 3.26
CA ASP A 72 5.49 11.20 1.94
C ASP A 72 6.08 9.90 1.41
N LEU A 73 7.41 9.73 1.53
CA LEU A 73 8.09 8.49 1.12
C LEU A 73 7.66 7.30 1.96
N GLN A 74 7.39 7.50 3.25
CA GLN A 74 6.85 6.46 4.13
C GLN A 74 5.43 6.07 3.76
N ALA A 75 4.55 7.05 3.55
CA ALA A 75 3.18 6.80 3.09
C ALA A 75 3.18 6.06 1.74
N PHE A 76 3.99 6.52 0.78
CA PHE A 76 4.13 5.86 -0.53
C PHE A 76 4.60 4.41 -0.40
N LYS A 77 5.60 4.16 0.44
CA LYS A 77 6.12 2.82 0.69
C LYS A 77 5.04 1.92 1.31
N ASP A 78 4.34 2.40 2.33
CA ASP A 78 3.33 1.62 3.05
C ASP A 78 2.14 1.29 2.15
N THR A 79 1.67 2.26 1.35
CA THR A 79 0.69 2.04 0.28
C THR A 79 1.17 1.02 -0.74
N THR A 80 2.42 1.09 -1.19
CA THR A 80 2.97 0.17 -2.20
C THR A 80 3.02 -1.26 -1.67
N ILE A 81 3.49 -1.45 -0.43
CA ILE A 81 3.56 -2.78 0.21
C ILE A 81 2.16 -3.34 0.42
N PHE A 82 1.23 -2.52 0.94
CA PHE A 82 -0.17 -2.91 1.12
C PHE A 82 -0.77 -3.33 -0.22
N SER A 83 -0.61 -2.50 -1.25
CA SER A 83 -1.20 -2.73 -2.57
C SER A 83 -0.68 -4.01 -3.22
N ALA A 84 0.63 -4.25 -3.15
CA ALA A 84 1.26 -5.47 -3.68
C ALA A 84 0.70 -6.74 -3.03
N LYS A 85 0.56 -6.73 -1.70
CA LYS A 85 0.04 -7.87 -0.93
C LYS A 85 -1.37 -8.27 -1.39
N TYR A 86 -2.29 -7.31 -1.49
CA TYR A 86 -3.68 -7.63 -1.79
C TYR A 86 -4.01 -7.76 -3.28
N ARG A 87 -3.19 -7.17 -4.16
CA ARG A 87 -3.32 -7.31 -5.63
C ARG A 87 -3.21 -8.77 -6.09
N ASP A 88 -2.33 -9.54 -5.47
CA ASP A 88 -2.14 -10.95 -5.83
C ASP A 88 -3.41 -11.76 -5.53
N HIS A 89 -4.13 -11.44 -4.45
CA HIS A 89 -5.45 -12.03 -4.16
C HIS A 89 -6.51 -11.66 -5.20
N VAL A 90 -6.54 -10.41 -5.67
CA VAL A 90 -7.43 -10.02 -6.78
C VAL A 90 -7.13 -10.85 -8.02
N SER A 91 -5.84 -11.07 -8.32
CA SER A 91 -5.43 -11.89 -9.46
C SER A 91 -5.84 -13.36 -9.32
N ALA A 92 -5.69 -13.94 -8.13
CA ALA A 92 -6.12 -15.31 -7.82
C ALA A 92 -7.65 -15.48 -7.96
N PHE A 93 -8.42 -14.48 -7.56
CA PHE A 93 -9.86 -14.48 -7.78
C PHE A 93 -10.22 -14.39 -9.26
N GLU A 94 -9.55 -13.54 -10.03
CA GLU A 94 -9.76 -13.48 -11.49
C GLU A 94 -9.41 -14.81 -12.18
N ASP A 95 -8.40 -15.54 -11.70
CA ASP A 95 -8.10 -16.90 -12.17
C ASP A 95 -9.26 -17.87 -11.88
N MET A 96 -9.81 -17.84 -10.67
CA MET A 96 -10.99 -18.63 -10.31
C MET A 96 -12.21 -18.28 -11.17
N VAL A 97 -12.50 -16.99 -11.38
CA VAL A 97 -13.60 -16.52 -12.22
C VAL A 97 -13.41 -16.99 -13.67
N PHE A 98 -12.20 -16.87 -14.20
CA PHE A 98 -11.89 -17.31 -15.57
C PHE A 98 -12.16 -18.81 -15.76
N VAL A 99 -11.78 -19.66 -14.79
CA VAL A 99 -12.03 -21.11 -14.84
C VAL A 99 -13.53 -21.45 -14.82
N HIS A 100 -14.34 -20.65 -14.13
CA HIS A 100 -15.79 -20.89 -14.00
C HIS A 100 -16.63 -20.14 -15.04
N MET A 101 -16.00 -19.43 -15.97
CA MET A 101 -16.68 -18.69 -17.00
C MET A 101 -17.35 -19.67 -17.99
N ALA A 102 -18.68 -19.70 -17.99
CA ALA A 102 -19.46 -20.53 -18.90
C ALA A 102 -19.77 -19.76 -20.18
N LEU A 103 -19.13 -20.15 -21.28
CA LEU A 103 -19.33 -19.55 -22.59
C LEU A 103 -20.09 -20.48 -23.54
N PRO A 104 -20.90 -19.93 -24.46
CA PRO A 104 -21.66 -20.74 -25.42
C PRO A 104 -20.72 -21.44 -26.41
N GLU A 105 -21.00 -22.68 -26.82
CA GLU A 105 -20.15 -23.41 -27.78
C GLU A 105 -20.13 -22.78 -29.18
N THR A 106 -21.17 -22.02 -29.53
CA THR A 106 -21.37 -21.47 -30.88
C THR A 106 -20.83 -20.04 -31.05
N MET A 107 -19.72 -19.70 -30.39
CA MET A 107 -19.13 -18.35 -30.48
C MET A 107 -18.53 -18.10 -31.87
N GLU A 108 -18.52 -16.83 -32.29
CA GLU A 108 -17.72 -16.44 -33.44
C GLU A 108 -16.22 -16.74 -33.17
N PRO A 109 -15.43 -17.16 -34.18
CA PRO A 109 -14.01 -17.48 -34.00
C PRO A 109 -13.19 -16.35 -33.36
N LYS A 110 -13.53 -15.09 -33.67
CA LYS A 110 -12.88 -13.90 -33.09
C LYS A 110 -13.12 -13.78 -31.58
N VAL A 111 -14.30 -14.18 -31.12
CA VAL A 111 -14.68 -14.16 -29.70
C VAL A 111 -14.01 -15.34 -29.00
N ALA A 112 -14.02 -16.53 -29.62
CA ALA A 112 -13.32 -17.71 -29.11
C ALA A 112 -11.82 -17.46 -28.90
N ALA A 113 -11.16 -16.76 -29.83
CA ALA A 113 -9.77 -16.36 -29.67
C ALA A 113 -9.54 -15.40 -28.51
N ALA A 114 -10.45 -14.44 -28.32
CA ALA A 114 -10.37 -13.43 -27.27
C ALA A 114 -10.60 -13.98 -25.85
N VAL A 115 -11.22 -15.16 -25.73
CA VAL A 115 -11.48 -15.82 -24.45
C VAL A 115 -10.48 -16.93 -24.12
N ALA A 116 -9.47 -17.14 -24.98
CA ALA A 116 -8.50 -18.22 -24.81
C ALA A 116 -7.62 -18.06 -23.54
N THR A 117 -7.43 -16.84 -23.07
CA THR A 117 -6.64 -16.55 -21.86
C THR A 117 -7.35 -15.50 -21.00
N LYS A 118 -7.13 -15.56 -19.68
CA LYS A 118 -7.63 -14.55 -18.72
C LYS A 118 -7.28 -13.13 -19.15
N ASP A 119 -6.02 -12.89 -19.52
CA ASP A 119 -5.57 -11.55 -19.92
C ASP A 119 -6.29 -11.04 -21.17
N SER A 120 -6.57 -11.93 -22.13
CA SER A 120 -7.35 -11.59 -23.33
C SER A 120 -8.80 -11.27 -22.99
N VAL A 121 -9.40 -12.01 -22.05
CA VAL A 121 -10.75 -11.71 -21.53
C VAL A 121 -10.79 -10.35 -20.87
N LEU A 122 -9.91 -10.09 -19.89
CA LEU A 122 -9.87 -8.83 -19.16
C LEU A 122 -9.62 -7.62 -20.10
N SER A 123 -8.75 -7.79 -21.09
CA SER A 123 -8.52 -6.79 -22.14
C SER A 123 -9.78 -6.54 -22.99
N SER A 124 -10.49 -7.62 -23.34
CA SER A 124 -11.74 -7.54 -24.10
C SER A 124 -12.85 -6.88 -23.31
N LEU A 125 -12.95 -7.14 -21.99
CA LEU A 125 -13.91 -6.49 -21.09
C LEU A 125 -13.62 -4.99 -20.93
N SER A 126 -12.35 -4.60 -20.79
CA SER A 126 -11.97 -3.18 -20.78
C SER A 126 -12.35 -2.48 -22.09
N THR A 127 -12.10 -3.15 -23.22
CA THR A 127 -12.52 -2.65 -24.54
C THR A 127 -14.05 -2.58 -24.66
N PHE A 128 -14.76 -3.59 -24.15
CA PHE A 128 -16.22 -3.65 -24.14
C PHE A 128 -16.82 -2.46 -23.41
N THR A 129 -16.35 -2.15 -22.20
CA THR A 129 -16.82 -0.98 -21.42
C THR A 129 -16.62 0.33 -22.20
N ARG A 130 -15.45 0.49 -22.84
CA ARG A 130 -15.16 1.68 -23.66
C ARG A 130 -16.06 1.76 -24.90
N MET A 131 -16.34 0.64 -25.55
CA MET A 131 -17.21 0.60 -26.73
C MET A 131 -18.69 0.80 -26.35
N ALA A 132 -19.14 0.26 -25.23
CA ALA A 132 -20.50 0.47 -24.72
C ALA A 132 -20.81 1.94 -24.40
N ALA A 133 -19.79 2.75 -24.07
CA ALA A 133 -19.93 4.19 -23.90
C ALA A 133 -20.11 4.96 -25.22
N ARG A 134 -19.74 4.38 -26.37
CA ARG A 134 -19.81 5.01 -27.70
C ARG A 134 -21.10 4.64 -28.43
N ARG A 135 -22.22 5.19 -27.96
CA ARG A 135 -23.57 4.80 -28.42
C ARG A 135 -23.85 5.11 -29.90
N ASP A 136 -23.18 6.09 -30.48
CA ASP A 136 -23.41 6.54 -31.86
C ASP A 136 -22.48 5.90 -32.90
N ASP A 137 -21.59 4.98 -32.49
CA ASP A 137 -20.62 4.31 -33.37
C ASP A 137 -21.13 2.91 -33.78
N PRO A 138 -21.46 2.68 -35.07
CA PRO A 138 -21.92 1.37 -35.55
C PRO A 138 -20.90 0.24 -35.34
N ALA A 139 -19.60 0.54 -35.38
CA ALA A 139 -18.55 -0.44 -35.13
C ALA A 139 -18.50 -0.80 -33.63
N ALA A 140 -18.68 0.18 -32.75
CA ALA A 140 -18.78 -0.06 -31.31
C ALA A 140 -20.02 -0.90 -30.97
N ALA A 141 -21.17 -0.61 -31.58
CA ALA A 141 -22.39 -1.41 -31.41
C ALA A 141 -22.22 -2.86 -31.90
N ALA A 142 -21.54 -3.06 -33.03
CA ALA A 142 -21.22 -4.40 -33.53
C ALA A 142 -20.28 -5.17 -32.59
N PHE A 143 -19.27 -4.49 -32.03
CA PHE A 143 -18.37 -5.07 -31.03
C PHE A 143 -19.14 -5.49 -29.78
N VAL A 144 -19.95 -4.58 -29.20
CA VAL A 144 -20.74 -4.85 -27.99
C VAL A 144 -21.68 -6.04 -28.20
N ARG A 145 -22.37 -6.15 -29.35
CA ARG A 145 -23.18 -7.35 -29.64
C ARG A 145 -22.36 -8.63 -29.70
N SER A 146 -21.15 -8.58 -30.28
CA SER A 146 -20.33 -9.79 -30.46
C SER A 146 -19.74 -10.27 -29.13
N PHE A 147 -19.43 -9.36 -28.21
CA PHE A 147 -18.73 -9.63 -26.96
C PHE A 147 -19.62 -9.59 -25.71
N SER A 148 -20.93 -9.33 -25.85
CA SER A 148 -21.87 -9.29 -24.73
C SER A 148 -21.92 -10.63 -23.97
N CYS A 149 -21.80 -11.76 -24.67
CA CYS A 149 -21.76 -13.08 -24.04
C CYS A 149 -20.55 -13.25 -23.11
N VAL A 150 -19.39 -12.67 -23.46
CA VAL A 150 -18.18 -12.71 -22.63
C VAL A 150 -18.36 -11.84 -21.40
N SER A 151 -18.89 -10.63 -21.56
CA SER A 151 -19.20 -9.76 -20.42
C SER A 151 -20.19 -10.40 -19.46
N GLN A 152 -21.26 -10.99 -20.00
CA GLN A 152 -22.29 -11.66 -19.20
C GLN A 152 -21.72 -12.87 -18.47
N ALA A 153 -20.96 -13.73 -19.16
CA ALA A 153 -20.36 -14.92 -18.56
C ALA A 153 -19.35 -14.56 -17.45
N TRP A 154 -18.57 -13.49 -17.63
CA TRP A 154 -17.67 -13.00 -16.59
C TRP A 154 -18.45 -12.48 -15.37
N ASP A 155 -19.46 -11.63 -15.59
CA ASP A 155 -20.28 -11.08 -14.50
C ASP A 155 -21.03 -12.18 -13.73
N ASP A 156 -21.54 -13.18 -14.43
CA ASP A 156 -22.21 -14.33 -13.83
C ASP A 156 -21.24 -15.20 -13.03
N ALA A 157 -20.01 -15.38 -13.51
CA ALA A 157 -18.96 -16.08 -12.77
C ALA A 157 -18.49 -15.32 -11.53
N VAL A 158 -18.36 -13.99 -11.60
CA VAL A 158 -18.05 -13.12 -10.43
C VAL A 158 -19.15 -13.25 -9.37
N LYS A 159 -20.43 -13.14 -9.78
CA LYS A 159 -21.58 -13.31 -8.87
C LYS A 159 -21.68 -14.74 -8.34
N GLY A 160 -21.41 -15.73 -9.17
CA GLY A 160 -21.40 -17.15 -8.80
C GLY A 160 -20.34 -17.47 -7.75
N ALA A 161 -19.19 -16.78 -7.80
CA ALA A 161 -18.17 -16.84 -6.76
C ALA A 161 -18.57 -16.11 -5.45
N GLY A 162 -19.66 -15.34 -5.47
CA GLY A 162 -20.21 -14.64 -4.30
C GLY A 162 -19.72 -13.21 -4.11
N LEU A 163 -19.11 -12.58 -5.12
CA LEU A 163 -18.69 -11.19 -5.07
C LEU A 163 -19.69 -10.29 -5.83
N SER A 164 -19.96 -9.10 -5.31
CA SER A 164 -20.79 -8.13 -6.05
C SER A 164 -19.99 -7.52 -7.21
N LEU A 165 -20.68 -7.07 -8.27
CA LEU A 165 -20.01 -6.40 -9.40
C LEU A 165 -19.42 -5.04 -8.99
N GLU A 166 -20.01 -4.38 -7.98
CA GLU A 166 -19.50 -3.13 -7.43
C GLU A 166 -18.18 -3.35 -6.70
N ASP A 167 -18.13 -4.36 -5.81
CA ASP A 167 -16.89 -4.74 -5.13
C ASP A 167 -15.82 -5.16 -6.14
N TYR A 168 -16.19 -5.95 -7.15
CA TYR A 168 -15.26 -6.35 -8.20
C TYR A 168 -14.70 -5.15 -8.98
N ALA A 169 -15.55 -4.18 -9.34
CA ALA A 169 -15.10 -2.95 -10.00
C ALA A 169 -14.14 -2.14 -9.11
N ALA A 170 -14.42 -2.05 -7.81
CA ALA A 170 -13.52 -1.41 -6.84
C ALA A 170 -12.17 -2.14 -6.74
N LEU A 171 -12.17 -3.47 -6.71
CA LEU A 171 -10.95 -4.29 -6.67
C LEU A 171 -10.12 -4.19 -7.95
N ARG A 172 -10.78 -4.07 -9.11
CA ARG A 172 -10.11 -3.79 -10.39
C ARG A 172 -9.42 -2.43 -10.37
N ALA A 173 -10.12 -1.40 -9.90
CA ALA A 173 -9.54 -0.06 -9.75
C ALA A 173 -8.36 -0.04 -8.75
N PHE A 174 -8.46 -0.81 -7.67
CA PHE A 174 -7.36 -1.02 -6.72
C PHE A 174 -6.15 -1.70 -7.39
N LYS A 175 -6.39 -2.79 -8.12
CA LYS A 175 -5.33 -3.53 -8.83
C LYS A 175 -4.63 -2.67 -9.88
N ASP A 176 -5.36 -1.85 -10.63
CA ASP A 176 -4.78 -0.96 -11.65
C ASP A 176 -3.90 0.16 -11.04
N LYS A 177 -4.12 0.53 -9.76
CA LYS A 177 -3.26 1.48 -9.02
C LYS A 177 -2.02 0.84 -8.42
N SER A 178 -1.96 -0.48 -8.33
CA SER A 178 -0.88 -1.21 -7.68
C SER A 178 0.32 -1.45 -8.62
N ASN A 179 1.54 -1.52 -8.08
CA ASN A 179 2.74 -1.80 -8.87
C ASN A 179 2.78 -3.29 -9.27
N ALA A 180 2.91 -3.54 -10.58
CA ALA A 180 2.91 -4.89 -11.14
C ALA A 180 4.15 -5.75 -10.77
N SER A 181 5.25 -5.11 -10.36
CA SER A 181 6.56 -5.75 -10.17
C SER A 181 6.80 -6.32 -8.77
N PHE A 182 5.92 -6.02 -7.81
CA PHE A 182 6.06 -6.49 -6.43
C PHE A 182 4.96 -7.52 -6.12
N HIS A 183 5.39 -8.66 -5.59
CA HIS A 183 4.54 -9.76 -5.15
C HIS A 183 4.86 -10.04 -3.68
N ALA A 184 3.83 -10.10 -2.85
CA ALA A 184 3.97 -10.23 -1.40
C ALA A 184 2.71 -10.84 -0.77
N ALA A 185 2.00 -11.69 -1.50
CA ALA A 185 0.79 -12.32 -1.01
C ALA A 185 1.11 -13.26 0.17
N ASP A 186 0.40 -13.07 1.27
CA ASP A 186 0.27 -14.09 2.32
C ASP A 186 -0.86 -15.06 1.92
N GLU A 187 -1.12 -16.09 2.73
CA GLU A 187 -2.32 -16.91 2.58
C GLU A 187 -3.61 -16.06 2.77
N PRO A 188 -4.69 -16.30 2.00
CA PRO A 188 -5.92 -15.51 2.06
C PRO A 188 -6.50 -15.37 3.47
N GLN A 189 -6.46 -16.43 4.28
CA GLN A 189 -6.96 -16.44 5.66
C GLN A 189 -6.13 -15.51 6.55
N GLN A 190 -4.80 -15.50 6.38
CA GLN A 190 -3.91 -14.64 7.13
C GLN A 190 -4.08 -13.17 6.71
N ALA A 191 -4.21 -12.91 5.41
CA ALA A 191 -4.50 -11.59 4.90
C ALA A 191 -5.84 -11.05 5.41
N LEU A 192 -6.87 -11.92 5.49
CA LEU A 192 -8.18 -11.57 6.06
C LEU A 192 -8.07 -11.15 7.53
N LEU A 193 -7.39 -11.96 8.36
CA LEU A 193 -7.20 -11.65 9.78
C LEU A 193 -6.48 -10.31 9.98
N VAL A 194 -5.46 -10.02 9.17
CA VAL A 194 -4.74 -8.74 9.23
C VAL A 194 -5.66 -7.58 8.85
N LEU A 195 -6.47 -7.72 7.80
CA LEU A 195 -7.33 -6.65 7.31
C LEU A 195 -8.55 -6.39 8.22
N GLU A 196 -9.07 -7.44 8.86
CA GLU A 196 -10.14 -7.36 9.87
C GLU A 196 -9.63 -6.87 11.22
N SER A 197 -8.35 -7.10 11.54
CA SER A 197 -7.73 -6.46 12.70
C SER A 197 -7.73 -4.93 12.53
N ASN A 198 -7.70 -4.18 13.63
CA ASN A 198 -7.58 -2.70 13.61
C ASN A 198 -6.20 -2.21 13.10
N SER A 199 -5.55 -2.98 12.21
CA SER A 199 -4.33 -2.59 11.53
C SER A 199 -4.58 -1.33 10.68
N PRO A 200 -3.66 -0.36 10.71
CA PRO A 200 -3.79 0.85 9.92
C PRO A 200 -3.79 0.50 8.44
N VAL A 201 -4.87 0.89 7.75
CA VAL A 201 -4.99 0.84 6.29
C VAL A 201 -4.64 2.23 5.74
N PRO A 202 -3.72 2.34 4.77
CA PRO A 202 -3.36 3.64 4.19
C PRO A 202 -4.59 4.36 3.64
N GLU A 203 -4.64 5.69 3.81
CA GLU A 203 -5.84 6.51 3.54
C GLU A 203 -6.34 6.38 2.09
N ASP A 204 -5.42 6.29 1.14
CA ASP A 204 -5.67 6.20 -0.29
C ASP A 204 -6.27 4.85 -0.73
N VAL A 205 -6.13 3.82 0.10
CA VAL A 205 -6.68 2.48 -0.15
C VAL A 205 -7.84 2.11 0.78
N GLN A 206 -8.20 2.97 1.73
CA GLN A 206 -9.37 2.79 2.60
C GLN A 206 -10.67 2.45 1.85
N PRO A 207 -11.01 3.07 0.70
CA PRO A 207 -12.23 2.75 -0.03
C PRO A 207 -12.30 1.29 -0.52
N TYR A 208 -11.17 0.60 -0.59
CA TYR A 208 -11.08 -0.79 -1.06
C TYR A 208 -11.07 -1.81 0.07
N LYS A 209 -11.08 -1.37 1.34
CA LYS A 209 -11.00 -2.27 2.49
C LYS A 209 -12.15 -3.29 2.50
N GLU A 210 -13.40 -2.84 2.40
CA GLU A 210 -14.56 -3.75 2.42
C GLU A 210 -14.61 -4.69 1.21
N PRO A 211 -14.39 -4.23 -0.05
CA PRO A 211 -14.23 -5.12 -1.19
C PRO A 211 -13.12 -6.17 -1.01
N LEU A 212 -11.98 -5.79 -0.41
CA LEU A 212 -10.87 -6.70 -0.13
C LEU A 212 -11.23 -7.74 0.94
N ILE A 213 -11.97 -7.35 1.99
CA ILE A 213 -12.47 -8.29 3.00
C ILE A 213 -13.44 -9.29 2.33
N ALA A 214 -14.36 -8.82 1.50
CA ALA A 214 -15.30 -9.68 0.77
C ALA A 214 -14.58 -10.70 -0.12
N LEU A 215 -13.60 -10.23 -0.89
CA LEU A 215 -12.71 -11.06 -1.71
C LEU A 215 -12.00 -12.14 -0.89
N LEU A 216 -11.35 -11.74 0.20
CA LEU A 216 -10.55 -12.65 1.03
C LEU A 216 -11.42 -13.71 1.70
N ARG A 217 -12.65 -13.36 2.10
CA ARG A 217 -13.63 -14.35 2.61
C ARG A 217 -14.03 -15.39 1.57
N ILE A 218 -14.04 -15.03 0.29
CA ILE A 218 -14.30 -15.99 -0.80
C ILE A 218 -13.10 -16.92 -0.98
N LEU A 219 -11.90 -16.33 -1.11
CA LEU A 219 -10.65 -17.08 -1.31
C LEU A 219 -10.23 -17.92 -0.11
N SER A 220 -10.74 -17.59 1.08
CA SER A 220 -10.45 -18.33 2.32
C SER A 220 -11.30 -19.58 2.53
N ARG A 221 -12.32 -19.82 1.68
CA ARG A 221 -13.18 -21.00 1.78
C ARG A 221 -12.39 -22.25 1.37
N PRO A 222 -12.53 -23.36 2.11
CA PRO A 222 -11.87 -24.62 1.79
C PRO A 222 -12.41 -25.26 0.50
#